data_AF-A0A9D9A2S0-F1
#
_entry.id   AF-A0A9D9A2S0-F1
#
_cell.length_a   1.000
_cell.length_b   1.000
_cell.length_c   1.000
_cell.angle_alpha   90.00
_cell.angle_beta   90.00
_cell.angle_gamma   90.00
#
_symmetry.space_group_name_H-M   'P 1'
#
loop_
_entity.id
_entity.type
_entity.pdbx_description
1 polymer ?
#
loop_
_entity_poly.entity_id
_entity_poly.type
_entity_poly.pdbx_seq_one_letter_code
_entity_poly.pdbx_strand_id
1 'polypeptide(L)'
;MPEDSNNLIPYFIPALSAILFNAEDKKGSPLDYEEVISIRDGASCMMMEVDDAKKMDESRGYVDLDPENVWYEWQMLRRDLGRKPDIDPGPSFPKWIVKVPSIKMR
;
A
#
# COMPACT_ATOMS: atom_id res chain seq x y z
N MET A 1 0.48 -18.70 30.55
CA MET A 1 0.97 -17.42 30.00
C MET A 1 0.21 -17.20 28.72
N PRO A 2 -0.62 -16.14 28.57
CA PRO A 2 -1.02 -15.75 27.24
C PRO A 2 0.20 -15.13 26.57
N GLU A 3 0.57 -15.68 25.43
CA GLU A 3 1.60 -15.12 24.55
C GLU A 3 1.04 -13.77 24.08
N ASP A 4 1.62 -12.66 24.51
CA ASP A 4 1.36 -11.35 23.91
C ASP A 4 1.93 -11.38 22.49
N SER A 5 1.23 -12.03 21.56
CA SER A 5 1.56 -12.01 20.15
C SER A 5 1.24 -10.62 19.62
N ASN A 6 2.17 -9.70 19.88
CA ASN A 6 2.21 -8.40 19.24
C ASN A 6 2.04 -8.62 17.73
N ASN A 7 0.96 -8.10 17.15
CA ASN A 7 0.68 -8.28 15.74
C ASN A 7 1.70 -7.46 14.95
N LEU A 8 2.79 -8.11 14.52
CA LEU A 8 3.84 -7.47 13.74
C LEU A 8 3.48 -7.56 12.25
N ILE A 9 3.61 -6.44 11.55
CA ILE A 9 3.41 -6.33 10.10
C ILE A 9 4.70 -5.89 9.41
N PRO A 10 4.94 -6.33 8.16
CA PRO A 10 6.06 -5.83 7.38
C PRO A 10 5.81 -4.37 6.98
N TYR A 11 6.76 -3.50 7.32
CA TYR A 11 6.75 -2.09 6.97
C TYR A 11 7.90 -1.77 6.01
N PHE A 12 7.56 -1.36 4.79
CA PHE A 12 8.53 -1.17 3.71
C PHE A 12 9.23 0.20 3.80
N ILE A 13 10.55 0.17 3.68
CA ILE A 13 11.40 1.38 3.65
C ILE A 13 12.47 1.18 2.55
N PRO A 14 12.39 1.90 1.42
CA PRO A 14 11.38 2.91 1.07
C PRO A 14 9.99 2.30 0.83
N ALA A 15 8.97 3.17 0.76
CA ALA A 15 7.58 2.78 0.51
C ALA A 15 7.42 1.98 -0.80
N LEU A 16 6.59 0.94 -0.80
CA LEU A 16 6.34 0.09 -1.98
C LEU A 16 5.84 0.92 -3.17
N SER A 17 4.91 1.85 -2.91
CA SER A 17 4.45 2.81 -3.91
C SER A 17 5.59 3.56 -4.61
N ALA A 18 6.58 4.03 -3.85
CA ALA A 18 7.73 4.74 -4.38
C ALA A 18 8.70 3.83 -5.15
N ILE A 19 8.89 2.59 -4.68
CA ILE A 19 9.73 1.59 -5.36
C ILE A 19 9.12 1.23 -6.71
N LEU A 20 7.82 0.91 -6.76
CA LEU A 20 7.12 0.54 -7.98
C LEU A 20 7.05 1.71 -8.98
N PHE A 21 6.79 2.92 -8.48
CA PHE A 21 6.82 4.15 -9.30
C PHE A 21 8.17 4.29 -10.02
N ASN A 22 9.27 4.22 -9.26
CA ASN A 22 10.61 4.35 -9.81
C ASN A 22 11.00 3.20 -10.75
N ALA A 23 10.53 1.98 -10.47
CA ALA A 23 10.78 0.82 -11.32
C ALA A 23 10.05 0.95 -12.67
N GLU A 24 8.78 1.39 -12.67
CA GLU A 24 8.02 1.63 -13.89
C GLU A 24 8.63 2.78 -14.72
N ASP A 25 9.07 3.86 -14.08
CA ASP A 25 9.75 4.99 -14.73
C ASP A 25 11.05 4.55 -15.41
N LYS A 26 11.84 3.71 -14.73
CA LYS A 26 13.08 3.14 -15.29
C LYS A 26 12.83 2.17 -16.44
N LYS A 27 11.77 1.37 -16.35
CA LYS A 27 11.37 0.43 -17.41
C LYS A 27 10.83 1.18 -18.64
N GLY A 28 10.20 2.34 -18.43
CA GLY A 28 9.58 3.15 -19.49
C GLY A 28 8.31 2.52 -20.09
N SER A 29 7.80 1.46 -19.47
CA SER A 29 6.57 0.76 -19.86
C SER A 29 5.89 0.19 -18.60
N PRO A 30 4.58 -0.12 -18.65
CA PRO A 30 3.86 -0.68 -17.52
C PRO A 30 4.57 -1.89 -16.89
N LEU A 31 4.57 -1.96 -15.56
CA LEU A 31 4.96 -3.18 -14.85
C LEU A 31 3.86 -4.23 -14.98
N ASP A 32 4.24 -5.45 -15.32
CA ASP A 32 3.34 -6.60 -15.28
C ASP A 32 3.20 -7.18 -13.86
N TYR A 33 2.31 -8.15 -13.71
CA TYR A 33 2.02 -8.77 -12.43
C TYR A 33 3.29 -9.37 -11.79
N GLU A 34 4.05 -10.16 -12.54
CA GLU A 34 5.22 -10.87 -12.02
C GLU A 34 6.32 -9.89 -11.61
N GLU A 35 6.51 -8.81 -12.35
CA GLU A 35 7.45 -7.74 -12.00
C GLU A 35 7.06 -7.05 -10.69
N VAL A 36 5.78 -6.72 -10.50
CA VAL A 36 5.30 -6.06 -9.25
C VAL A 36 5.50 -6.98 -8.05
N ILE A 37 5.15 -8.26 -8.19
CA ILE A 37 5.32 -9.29 -7.16
C ILE A 37 6.80 -9.48 -6.84
N SER A 38 7.66 -9.59 -7.86
CA SER A 38 9.11 -9.73 -7.68
C SER A 38 9.74 -8.52 -7.00
N ILE A 39 9.30 -7.29 -7.34
CA ILE A 39 9.76 -6.06 -6.69
C ILE A 39 9.35 -6.03 -5.22
N ARG A 40 8.11 -6.40 -4.89
CA ARG A 40 7.66 -6.51 -3.49
C ARG A 40 8.53 -7.50 -2.71
N ASP A 41 8.75 -8.70 -3.26
CA ASP A 41 9.51 -9.75 -2.58
C ASP A 41 10.99 -9.39 -2.38
N GLY A 42 11.54 -8.57 -3.28
CA GLY A 42 12.90 -8.04 -3.17
C GLY A 42 13.03 -6.75 -2.35
N ALA A 43 11.92 -6.12 -1.95
CA ALA A 43 11.96 -4.86 -1.25
C ALA A 43 12.33 -5.03 0.24
N SER A 44 13.10 -4.07 0.76
CA SER A 44 13.48 -4.07 2.18
C SER A 44 12.29 -3.67 3.05
N CYS A 45 12.01 -4.48 4.08
CA CYS A 45 11.03 -4.18 5.10
C CYS A 45 11.57 -4.49 6.50
N MET A 46 10.93 -3.89 7.49
CA MET A 46 11.14 -4.21 8.90
C MET A 46 9.82 -4.60 9.54
N MET A 47 9.86 -5.55 10.47
CA MET A 47 8.66 -5.94 11.22
C MET A 47 8.35 -4.88 12.27
N MET A 48 7.15 -4.34 12.24
CA MET A 48 6.70 -3.28 13.15
C MET A 48 5.35 -3.64 13.77
N GLU A 49 5.12 -3.17 15.00
CA GLU A 49 3.77 -3.18 15.56
C GLU A 49 2.83 -2.35 14.68
N VAL A 50 1.57 -2.78 14.57
CA VAL A 50 0.56 -2.09 13.76
C VAL A 50 0.45 -0.61 14.12
N ASP A 51 0.50 -0.27 15.41
CA ASP A 51 0.33 1.12 15.85
C ASP A 51 1.55 1.99 15.56
N ASP A 52 2.75 1.42 15.53
CA ASP A 52 3.95 2.14 15.10
C ASP A 52 3.97 2.32 13.59
N ALA A 53 3.53 1.32 12.80
CA ALA A 53 3.37 1.46 11.37
C ALA A 53 2.37 2.58 11.00
N LYS A 54 1.25 2.70 11.73
CA LYS A 54 0.29 3.80 11.56
C LYS A 54 0.92 5.17 11.81
N LYS A 55 1.70 5.33 12.89
CA LYS A 55 2.41 6.60 13.17
C LYS A 55 3.39 6.95 12.05
N MET A 56 4.05 5.95 11.48
CA MET A 56 4.95 6.16 10.35
C MET A 56 4.19 6.61 9.09
N ASP A 57 3.03 6.02 8.79
CA ASP A 57 2.17 6.46 7.68
C ASP A 57 1.63 7.88 7.88
N GLU A 58 1.18 8.21 9.10
CA GLU A 58 0.79 9.57 9.48
C GLU A 58 1.93 10.57 9.28
N SER A 59 3.16 10.20 9.66
CA SER A 59 4.35 11.03 9.44
C SER A 59 4.69 11.21 7.95
N ARG A 60 4.42 10.21 7.10
CA ARG A 60 4.61 10.31 5.64
C ARG A 60 3.51 11.12 4.97
N GLY A 61 2.32 11.18 5.59
CA GLY A 61 1.12 11.85 5.07
C GLY A 61 0.26 10.99 4.14
N TYR A 62 0.54 9.70 4.04
CA TYR A 62 -0.24 8.74 3.25
C TYR A 62 -0.01 7.30 3.73
N VAL A 63 -1.01 6.45 3.50
CA VAL A 63 -0.91 4.99 3.72
C VAL A 63 -0.32 4.36 2.47
N ASP A 64 0.69 3.50 2.65
CA ASP A 64 1.37 2.83 1.54
C ASP A 64 0.51 1.70 0.93
N LEU A 65 1.08 1.00 -0.05
CA LEU A 65 0.46 -0.18 -0.64
C LEU A 65 0.46 -1.35 0.36
N ASP A 66 -0.67 -2.05 0.42
CA ASP A 66 -0.79 -3.32 1.13
C ASP A 66 0.04 -4.39 0.41
N PRO A 67 1.06 -4.97 1.06
CA PRO A 67 1.90 -5.99 0.44
C PRO A 67 1.13 -7.27 0.06
N GLU A 68 0.02 -7.59 0.75
CA GLU A 68 -0.82 -8.75 0.43
C GLU A 68 -1.71 -8.50 -0.78
N ASN A 69 -2.00 -7.23 -1.08
CA ASN A 69 -2.85 -6.80 -2.20
C ASN A 69 -2.11 -5.89 -3.20
N VAL A 70 -0.77 -5.99 -3.24
CA VAL A 70 0.11 -4.99 -3.87
C VAL A 70 -0.20 -4.75 -5.34
N TRP A 71 -0.54 -5.81 -6.09
CA TRP A 71 -0.85 -5.69 -7.51
C TRP A 71 -2.07 -4.82 -7.75
N TYR A 72 -3.16 -5.09 -7.04
CA TYR A 72 -4.41 -4.38 -7.22
C TYR A 72 -4.28 -2.92 -6.81
N GLU A 73 -3.68 -2.66 -5.65
CA GLU A 73 -3.48 -1.29 -5.18
C GLU A 73 -2.48 -0.51 -6.05
N TRP A 74 -1.49 -1.18 -6.63
CA TRP A 74 -0.62 -0.58 -7.63
C TRP A 74 -1.39 -0.16 -8.88
N GLN A 75 -2.30 -1.00 -9.39
CA GLN A 75 -3.15 -0.62 -10.54
C GLN A 75 -4.06 0.58 -10.21
N MET A 76 -4.59 0.65 -8.98
CA MET A 76 -5.34 1.82 -8.52
C MET A 76 -4.47 3.07 -8.47
N LEU A 77 -3.26 2.97 -7.90
CA LEU A 77 -2.32 4.08 -7.84
C LEU A 77 -1.89 4.54 -9.25
N ARG A 78 -1.64 3.61 -10.18
CA ARG A 78 -1.36 3.93 -11.59
C ARG A 78 -2.47 4.77 -12.21
N ARG A 79 -3.74 4.38 -12.00
CA ARG A 79 -4.90 5.16 -12.46
C ARG A 79 -4.90 6.56 -11.86
N ASP A 80 -4.67 6.68 -10.55
CA ASP A 80 -4.69 7.97 -9.85
C ASP A 80 -3.52 8.87 -10.28
N LEU A 81 -2.40 8.28 -10.73
CA LEU A 81 -1.26 8.96 -11.37
C LEU A 81 -1.49 9.30 -12.85
N GLY A 82 -2.66 9.01 -13.42
CA GLY A 82 -2.97 9.24 -14.83
C GLY A 82 -2.28 8.27 -15.80
N ARG A 83 -1.73 7.15 -15.30
CA ARG A 83 -1.18 6.06 -16.12
C ARG A 83 -2.33 5.12 -16.48
N LYS A 84 -2.43 4.69 -17.75
CA LYS A 84 -3.48 3.73 -18.16
C LYS A 84 -3.27 2.40 -17.42
N PRO A 85 -4.18 1.99 -16.51
CA PRO A 85 -4.08 0.70 -15.87
C PRO A 85 -4.40 -0.40 -16.90
N ASP A 86 -3.74 -1.56 -16.79
CA ASP A 86 -3.94 -2.68 -17.73
C ASP A 86 -5.26 -3.42 -17.47
N ILE A 87 -5.86 -3.20 -16.31
CA ILE A 87 -7.16 -3.73 -15.87
C ILE A 87 -7.98 -2.54 -15.37
N ASP A 88 -9.29 -2.49 -15.62
CA ASP A 88 -10.18 -1.61 -14.86
C ASP A 88 -10.20 -2.11 -13.41
N PRO A 89 -9.54 -1.44 -12.45
CA PRO A 89 -9.45 -1.94 -11.09
C PRO A 89 -10.81 -1.86 -10.38
N GLY A 90 -11.87 -1.37 -11.04
CA GLY A 90 -13.16 -1.14 -10.40
C GLY A 90 -13.15 0.16 -9.58
N PRO A 91 -14.19 0.41 -8.78
CA PRO A 91 -14.38 1.67 -8.08
C PRO A 91 -13.23 1.97 -7.12
N SER A 92 -12.71 3.20 -7.16
CA SER A 92 -11.80 3.70 -6.13
C SER A 92 -12.59 3.95 -4.84
N PHE A 93 -12.22 3.29 -3.75
CA PHE A 93 -12.64 3.71 -2.42
C PHE A 93 -11.47 4.45 -1.77
N PRO A 94 -11.64 5.72 -1.39
CA PRO A 94 -10.57 6.44 -0.71
C PRO A 94 -10.20 5.75 0.61
N LYS A 95 -8.91 5.39 0.78
CA LYS A 95 -8.40 4.80 2.04
C LYS A 95 -8.61 5.68 3.28
N TRP A 96 -9.06 6.94 3.13
CA TRP A 96 -9.34 7.87 4.24
C TRP A 96 -10.75 7.74 4.85
N ILE A 97 -11.64 6.90 4.31
CA ILE A 97 -12.99 6.71 4.88
C ILE A 97 -12.95 5.74 6.07
N VAL A 98 -12.30 6.16 7.16
CA VAL A 98 -12.53 5.66 8.52
C VAL A 98 -12.92 6.84 9.43
N LYS A 99 -13.94 7.59 9.01
CA LYS A 99 -14.77 8.35 9.94
C LYS A 99 -16.21 7.94 9.69
N VAL A 100 -16.62 6.84 10.33
CA VAL A 100 -18.04 6.57 10.58
C VAL A 100 -18.59 7.82 11.27
N PRO A 101 -19.58 8.53 10.70
CA PRO A 101 -20.28 9.54 11.46
C PRO A 101 -20.95 8.81 12.61
N SER A 102 -20.63 9.16 13.86
CA SER A 102 -21.45 8.73 15.00
C SER A 102 -22.86 9.23 14.76
N ILE A 103 -23.73 8.34 14.28
CA ILE A 103 -25.17 8.52 14.32
C ILE A 103 -25.51 8.53 15.81
N LYS A 104 -25.65 9.73 16.39
CA LYS A 104 -26.41 9.89 17.63
C LYS A 104 -27.87 9.61 17.27
N MET A 105 -28.34 8.41 17.55
CA MET A 105 -29.78 8.18 17.68
C MET A 105 -30.27 9.08 18.82
N ARG A 106 -31.22 9.96 18.48
CA ARG A 106 -32.04 10.70 19.44
C ARG A 106 -33.13 9.80 19.98
#